data_AF-A0A4Y9Z719-F1
#
_entry.id   AF-A0A4Y9Z719-F1
#
_cell.length_a   1.000
_cell.length_b   1.000
_cell.length_c   1.000
_cell.angle_alpha   90.00
_cell.angle_beta   90.00
_cell.angle_gamma   90.00
#
_symmetry.space_group_name_H-M   'P 1'
#
loop_
_entity.id
_entity.type
_entity.pdbx_description
1 polymer ?
#
loop_
_entity_poly.entity_id
_entity_poly.type
_entity_poly.pdbx_seq_one_letter_code
_entity_poly.pdbx_strand_id
1 'polypeptide(L)'
;MDTISPVATNGSSVVVNGMSSYAISSPKLVAWFFLQIAGSQVLMPILVATFLFSKARRDATLVSFCATFIPSGISACLLLYAGQATGPEPNKALCIAQAALVNPCPPMWALALLACIFHMWKSLDMDPGRREYSRTLKYCLILLPYVVFIVYAVATAILSAMHPKKVTRQRRYLYCMLQQSHLYGGFNATPITLFADYRDSQNSIVILTIVVCAVVIGLAAHLGYKLYSSWRYLRRAGRKANIVNVKLGFRLMIFMVYILIGAVFTVWSLFNRGLDTSARDLFMASLGILVFALFGTQRDLFQVWCFWRRPSPSTLEEYSERSPTGSPSEKYVGSAHSSEWETVNPYRFST
;
A
#
# COMPACT_ATOMS: atom_id res chain seq x y z
N MET A 1 66.74 -18.93 48.76
CA MET A 1 66.73 -17.46 48.57
C MET A 1 66.20 -17.26 47.17
N ASP A 2 64.88 -17.25 47.04
CA ASP A 2 64.20 -17.05 45.76
C ASP A 2 63.38 -15.76 45.88
N THR A 3 63.81 -14.77 45.12
CA THR A 3 63.23 -13.43 45.03
C THR A 3 61.88 -13.47 44.33
N ILE A 4 60.82 -13.29 45.09
CA ILE A 4 59.45 -13.07 44.61
C ILE A 4 59.33 -11.62 44.14
N SER A 5 59.19 -11.42 42.84
CA SER A 5 58.88 -10.11 42.25
C SER A 5 57.37 -9.82 42.32
N PRO A 6 56.96 -8.58 42.68
CA PRO A 6 55.56 -8.19 42.70
C PRO A 6 55.04 -7.91 41.29
N VAL A 7 53.96 -8.58 40.90
CA VAL A 7 53.21 -8.30 39.66
C VAL A 7 52.38 -7.04 39.88
N ALA A 8 52.78 -5.95 39.23
CA ALA A 8 52.04 -4.70 39.20
C ALA A 8 50.71 -4.87 38.44
N THR A 9 49.60 -4.86 39.16
CA THR A 9 48.26 -4.72 38.59
C THR A 9 48.06 -3.27 38.13
N ASN A 10 48.33 -3.01 36.86
CA ASN A 10 47.95 -1.76 36.21
C ASN A 10 46.41 -1.66 36.20
N GLY A 11 45.89 -0.83 37.11
CA GLY A 11 44.51 -0.39 37.12
C GLY A 11 44.22 0.46 35.89
N SER A 12 43.86 -0.19 34.79
CA SER A 12 43.19 0.46 33.67
C SER A 12 41.78 0.82 34.11
N SER A 13 41.62 2.03 34.61
CA SER A 13 40.33 2.72 34.61
C SER A 13 39.86 2.81 33.16
N VAL A 14 39.10 1.79 32.73
CA VAL A 14 38.31 1.83 31.50
C VAL A 14 37.26 2.91 31.74
N VAL A 15 37.60 4.12 31.35
CA VAL A 15 36.70 5.25 31.29
C VAL A 15 35.60 4.87 30.30
N VAL A 16 34.47 4.38 30.81
CA VAL A 16 33.25 4.13 30.03
C VAL A 16 32.60 5.47 29.70
N ASN A 17 33.28 6.31 28.92
CA ASN A 17 32.71 7.55 28.35
C ASN A 17 31.77 7.27 27.16
N GLY A 18 31.32 6.03 26.98
CA GLY A 18 30.52 5.59 25.83
C GLY A 18 29.02 5.39 26.10
N MET A 19 28.52 5.55 27.33
CA MET A 19 27.13 5.17 27.67
C MET A 19 26.09 6.30 27.63
N SER A 20 26.48 7.58 27.51
CA SER A 20 25.49 8.68 27.54
C SER A 20 24.87 9.07 26.19
N SER A 21 25.32 8.53 25.06
CA SER A 21 24.74 8.86 23.73
C SER A 21 23.63 7.90 23.26
N TYR A 22 23.30 6.86 24.02
CA TYR A 22 22.30 5.85 23.63
C TYR A 22 20.90 6.06 24.25
N ALA A 23 20.75 7.00 25.20
CA ALA A 23 19.50 7.20 25.93
C ALA A 23 18.55 8.25 25.31
N ILE A 24 19.01 9.02 24.32
CA ILE A 24 18.11 9.91 23.57
C ILE A 24 17.49 9.08 22.45
N SER A 25 16.33 8.50 22.75
CA SER A 25 15.35 8.11 21.73
C SER A 25 15.24 9.26 20.72
N SER A 26 15.88 9.12 19.56
CA SER A 26 15.88 10.21 18.59
C SER A 26 14.42 10.59 18.32
N PRO A 27 14.03 11.88 18.35
CA PRO A 27 12.65 12.29 18.10
C PRO A 27 12.12 11.73 16.77
N LYS A 28 13.03 11.46 15.82
CA LYS A 28 12.76 10.75 14.56
C LYS A 28 12.22 9.33 14.78
N LEU A 29 12.79 8.55 15.71
CA LEU A 29 12.33 7.18 16.01
C LEU A 29 10.93 7.17 16.62
N VAL A 30 10.68 8.08 17.58
CA VAL A 30 9.35 8.23 18.21
C VAL A 30 8.32 8.63 17.17
N ALA A 31 8.63 9.64 16.34
CA ALA A 31 7.76 10.07 15.26
C ALA A 31 7.49 8.93 14.27
N TRP A 32 8.50 8.14 13.91
CA TRP A 32 8.34 7.01 13.00
C TRP A 32 7.38 5.94 13.54
N PHE A 33 7.55 5.50 14.79
CA PHE A 33 6.64 4.54 15.40
C PHE A 33 5.24 5.11 15.59
N PHE A 34 5.12 6.37 16.00
CA PHE A 34 3.83 7.03 16.11
C PHE A 34 3.08 7.01 14.78
N LEU A 35 3.74 7.39 13.68
CA LEU A 35 3.16 7.39 12.33
C LEU A 35 2.71 5.98 11.92
N GLN A 36 3.50 4.95 12.22
CA GLN A 36 3.15 3.56 11.90
C GLN A 36 1.97 3.04 12.72
N ILE A 37 1.96 3.28 14.03
CA ILE A 37 0.87 2.83 14.91
C ILE A 37 -0.42 3.58 14.57
N ALA A 38 -0.36 4.92 14.55
CA ALA A 38 -1.52 5.75 14.26
C ALA A 38 -2.07 5.45 12.86
N GLY A 39 -1.23 5.53 11.82
CA GLY A 39 -1.64 5.31 10.44
C GLY A 39 -2.10 3.88 10.19
N SER A 40 -1.22 2.91 10.42
CA SER A 40 -1.40 1.56 9.90
C SER A 40 -2.16 0.62 10.84
N GLN A 41 -2.11 0.83 12.16
CA GLN A 41 -2.71 -0.09 13.13
C GLN A 41 -4.01 0.44 13.75
N VAL A 42 -4.22 1.76 13.77
CA VAL A 42 -5.46 2.35 14.31
C VAL A 42 -6.34 2.83 13.16
N LEU A 43 -5.85 3.79 12.37
CA LEU A 43 -6.66 4.45 11.34
C LEU A 43 -7.05 3.52 10.19
N MET A 44 -6.13 2.67 9.69
CA MET A 44 -6.43 1.74 8.61
C MET A 44 -7.46 0.65 8.98
N PRO A 45 -7.37 -0.06 10.13
CA PRO A 45 -8.41 -1.00 10.54
C PRO A 45 -9.78 -0.33 10.74
N ILE A 46 -9.84 0.86 11.32
CA ILE A 46 -11.09 1.63 11.45
C ILE A 46 -11.67 1.91 10.06
N LEU A 47 -10.85 2.34 9.11
CA LEU A 47 -11.29 2.61 7.75
C LEU A 47 -11.79 1.35 7.04
N VAL A 48 -11.03 0.25 7.12
CA VAL A 48 -11.40 -1.05 6.53
C VAL A 48 -12.69 -1.58 7.16
N ALA A 49 -12.81 -1.57 8.48
CA ALA A 49 -14.02 -1.97 9.18
C ALA A 49 -15.21 -1.11 8.75
N THR A 50 -15.03 0.21 8.65
CA THR A 50 -16.09 1.11 8.15
C THR A 50 -16.52 0.73 6.74
N PHE A 51 -15.58 0.40 5.83
CA PHE A 51 -15.93 -0.05 4.48
C PHE A 51 -16.70 -1.37 4.46
N LEU A 52 -16.34 -2.32 5.34
CA LEU A 52 -16.97 -3.63 5.41
C LEU A 52 -18.38 -3.57 6.04
N PHE A 53 -18.56 -2.73 7.06
CA PHE A 53 -19.82 -2.65 7.81
C PHE A 53 -20.76 -1.55 7.32
N SER A 54 -20.27 -0.56 6.56
CA SER A 54 -21.15 0.48 6.01
C SER A 54 -22.01 -0.07 4.87
N LYS A 55 -23.27 0.38 4.81
CA LYS A 55 -24.19 0.10 3.69
C LYS A 55 -23.68 0.66 2.35
N ALA A 56 -22.72 1.58 2.39
CA ALA A 56 -22.08 2.14 1.20
C ALA A 56 -21.15 1.08 0.59
N ARG A 57 -21.63 0.38 -0.45
CA ARG A 57 -20.82 -0.56 -1.22
C ARG A 57 -19.61 0.17 -1.81
N ARG A 58 -18.44 -0.04 -1.22
CA ARG A 58 -17.16 0.39 -1.79
C ARG A 58 -16.55 -0.72 -2.63
N ASP A 59 -15.70 -0.33 -3.57
CA ASP A 59 -14.97 -1.30 -4.35
C ASP A 59 -13.98 -2.08 -3.47
N ALA A 60 -13.99 -3.39 -3.64
CA ALA A 60 -13.14 -4.33 -2.93
C ALA A 60 -11.65 -4.10 -3.17
N THR A 61 -11.25 -3.55 -4.33
CA THR A 61 -9.83 -3.24 -4.59
C THR A 61 -9.32 -2.11 -3.68
N LEU A 62 -10.15 -1.10 -3.41
CA LEU A 62 -9.82 -0.02 -2.47
C LEU A 62 -9.72 -0.54 -1.03
N VAL A 63 -10.64 -1.42 -0.63
CA VAL A 63 -10.60 -2.07 0.70
C VAL A 63 -9.32 -2.90 0.84
N SER A 64 -9.00 -3.70 -0.19
CA SER A 64 -7.76 -4.49 -0.24
C SER A 64 -6.53 -3.59 -0.14
N PHE A 65 -6.47 -2.50 -0.90
CA PHE A 65 -5.38 -1.52 -0.81
C PHE A 65 -5.20 -0.97 0.60
N CYS A 66 -6.26 -0.52 1.27
CA CYS A 66 -6.18 -0.05 2.66
C CYS A 66 -5.72 -1.18 3.61
N ALA A 67 -6.21 -2.39 3.41
CA ALA A 67 -5.87 -3.55 4.23
C ALA A 67 -4.38 -3.93 4.14
N THR A 68 -3.69 -3.64 3.02
CA THR A 68 -2.24 -3.91 2.90
C THR A 68 -1.36 -3.06 3.82
N PHE A 69 -1.84 -1.92 4.32
CA PHE A 69 -1.08 -1.10 5.27
C PHE A 69 -1.01 -1.72 6.67
N ILE A 70 -2.04 -2.47 7.06
CA ILE A 70 -2.14 -3.10 8.39
C ILE A 70 -0.96 -4.04 8.68
N PRO A 71 -0.69 -5.09 7.85
CA PRO A 71 0.43 -5.99 8.10
C PRO A 71 1.78 -5.25 8.00
N SER A 72 1.87 -4.22 7.16
CA SER A 72 3.11 -3.42 7.06
C SER A 72 3.41 -2.65 8.36
N GLY A 73 2.40 -2.01 8.95
CA GLY A 73 2.55 -1.32 10.22
C GLY A 73 2.93 -2.27 11.37
N ILE A 74 2.31 -3.45 11.43
CA ILE A 74 2.65 -4.47 12.43
C ILE A 74 4.11 -4.92 12.27
N SER A 75 4.51 -5.20 11.02
CA SER A 75 5.87 -5.64 10.68
C SER A 75 6.92 -4.58 11.03
N ALA A 76 6.63 -3.31 10.73
CA ALA A 76 7.48 -2.18 11.08
C ALA A 76 7.67 -2.05 12.61
N CYS A 77 6.64 -2.34 13.40
CA CYS A 77 6.64 -2.20 14.86
C CYS A 77 7.23 -3.40 15.65
N LEU A 78 7.68 -4.48 15.01
CA LEU A 78 8.17 -5.68 15.70
C LEU A 78 9.29 -5.41 16.72
N LEU A 79 10.24 -4.52 16.40
CA LEU A 79 11.31 -4.15 17.35
C LEU A 79 10.77 -3.40 18.57
N LEU A 80 9.74 -2.57 18.38
CA LEU A 80 9.10 -1.85 19.49
C LEU A 80 8.40 -2.83 20.42
N TYR A 81 7.66 -3.78 19.87
CA TYR A 81 6.95 -4.79 20.65
C TYR A 81 7.88 -5.73 21.42
N ALA A 82 9.05 -6.01 20.87
CA ALA A 82 10.07 -6.80 21.56
C ALA A 82 10.88 -5.99 22.59
N GLY A 83 10.67 -4.67 22.72
CA GLY A 83 11.49 -3.81 23.56
C GLY A 83 12.94 -3.65 23.08
N GLN A 84 13.20 -3.92 21.79
CA GLN A 84 14.53 -3.86 21.16
C GLN A 84 14.62 -2.76 20.09
N ALA A 85 13.75 -1.74 20.18
CA ALA A 85 13.75 -0.60 19.27
C ALA A 85 14.97 0.32 19.47
N THR A 86 15.48 0.43 20.71
CA THR A 86 16.66 1.21 21.08
C THR A 86 17.77 0.31 21.63
N GLY A 87 18.93 0.89 21.98
CA GLY A 87 20.01 0.15 22.63
C GLY A 87 20.90 -0.65 21.66
N PRO A 88 21.48 -1.78 22.09
CA PRO A 88 22.38 -2.60 21.26
C PRO A 88 21.64 -3.25 20.09
N GLU A 89 22.39 -3.96 19.24
CA GLU A 89 21.80 -4.67 18.09
C GLU A 89 20.74 -5.70 18.56
N PRO A 90 19.54 -5.72 17.94
CA PRO A 90 18.47 -6.62 18.35
C PRO A 90 18.83 -8.10 18.10
N ASN A 91 18.05 -8.99 18.70
CA ASN A 91 18.16 -10.43 18.45
C ASN A 91 18.08 -10.70 16.94
N LYS A 92 19.04 -11.48 16.42
CA LYS A 92 19.15 -11.76 14.98
C LYS A 92 17.90 -12.42 14.41
N ALA A 93 17.23 -13.31 15.13
CA ALA A 93 15.99 -13.93 14.68
C ALA A 93 14.86 -12.90 14.49
N LEU A 94 14.71 -11.98 15.45
CA LEU A 94 13.74 -10.88 15.37
C LEU A 94 14.07 -9.94 14.20
N CYS A 95 15.35 -9.63 14.01
CA CYS A 95 15.84 -8.77 12.95
C CYS A 95 15.61 -9.39 11.55
N ILE A 96 15.84 -10.70 11.42
CA ILE A 96 15.55 -11.49 10.21
C ILE A 96 14.04 -11.50 9.93
N ALA A 97 13.21 -11.77 10.94
CA ALA A 97 11.76 -11.78 10.80
C ALA A 97 11.23 -10.41 10.37
N GLN A 98 11.71 -9.33 10.99
CA GLN A 98 11.32 -7.97 10.61
C GLN A 98 11.76 -7.64 9.18
N ALA A 99 13.01 -7.93 8.81
CA ALA A 99 13.49 -7.69 7.45
C ALA A 99 12.67 -8.47 6.41
N ALA A 100 12.32 -9.73 6.72
CA ALA A 100 11.50 -10.57 5.87
C ALA A 100 10.08 -10.02 5.66
N LEU A 101 9.50 -9.33 6.63
CA LEU A 101 8.14 -8.81 6.55
C LEU A 101 8.07 -7.35 6.04
N VAL A 102 9.11 -6.55 6.27
CA VAL A 102 9.14 -5.13 5.84
C VAL A 102 9.55 -4.99 4.36
N ASN A 103 10.57 -5.73 3.91
CA ASN A 103 11.02 -5.70 2.51
C ASN A 103 9.94 -5.99 1.45
N PRO A 104 9.00 -6.92 1.63
CA PRO A 104 7.90 -7.17 0.67
C PRO A 104 6.79 -6.10 0.67
N CYS A 105 6.78 -5.14 1.61
CA CYS A 105 5.70 -4.16 1.70
C CYS A 105 5.61 -3.24 0.47
N PRO A 106 6.70 -2.63 -0.06
CA PRO A 106 6.63 -1.79 -1.24
C PRO A 106 6.02 -2.46 -2.49
N PRO A 107 6.44 -3.67 -2.94
CA PRO A 107 5.82 -4.31 -4.09
C PRO A 107 4.35 -4.70 -3.84
N MET A 108 3.99 -5.11 -2.62
CA MET A 108 2.59 -5.35 -2.23
C MET A 108 1.74 -4.09 -2.42
N TRP A 109 2.18 -2.95 -1.87
CA TRP A 109 1.48 -1.68 -1.99
C TRP A 109 1.35 -1.21 -3.44
N ALA A 110 2.42 -1.36 -4.23
CA ALA A 110 2.44 -0.99 -5.64
C ALA A 110 1.39 -1.76 -6.45
N LEU A 111 1.27 -3.07 -6.23
CA LEU A 111 0.29 -3.92 -6.91
C LEU A 111 -1.14 -3.65 -6.44
N ALA A 112 -1.35 -3.43 -5.14
CA ALA A 112 -2.68 -3.12 -4.61
C ALA A 112 -3.17 -1.75 -5.13
N LEU A 113 -2.27 -0.77 -5.22
CA LEU A 113 -2.55 0.52 -5.84
C LEU A 113 -2.86 0.38 -7.33
N LEU A 114 -2.09 -0.44 -8.05
CA LEU A 114 -2.34 -0.71 -9.47
C LEU A 114 -3.72 -1.34 -9.69
N ALA A 115 -4.12 -2.28 -8.84
CA ALA A 115 -5.46 -2.86 -8.88
C ALA A 115 -6.56 -1.81 -8.66
N CYS A 116 -6.36 -0.91 -7.68
CA CYS A 116 -7.29 0.20 -7.42
C CYS A 116 -7.39 1.17 -8.60
N ILE A 117 -6.26 1.53 -9.20
CA ILE A 117 -6.15 2.37 -10.40
C ILE A 117 -6.85 1.72 -11.58
N PHE A 118 -6.61 0.43 -11.81
CA PHE A 118 -7.19 -0.30 -12.91
C PHE A 118 -8.71 -0.39 -12.78
N HIS A 119 -9.23 -0.66 -11.59
CA HIS A 119 -10.68 -0.65 -11.36
C HIS A 119 -11.29 0.72 -11.63
N MET A 120 -10.68 1.78 -11.10
CA MET A 120 -11.16 3.14 -11.32
C MET A 120 -11.11 3.54 -12.80
N TRP A 121 -10.05 3.15 -13.52
CA TRP A 121 -9.95 3.38 -14.95
C TRP A 121 -11.12 2.75 -15.70
N LYS A 122 -11.44 1.50 -15.41
CA LYS A 122 -12.59 0.80 -15.99
C LYS A 122 -13.92 1.44 -15.61
N SER A 123 -14.04 1.97 -14.39
CA SER A 123 -15.25 2.70 -13.95
C SER A 123 -15.48 4.02 -14.71
N LEU A 124 -14.42 4.59 -15.30
CA LEU A 124 -14.48 5.83 -16.08
C LEU A 124 -14.66 5.61 -17.58
N ASP A 125 -14.34 4.40 -18.06
CA ASP A 125 -14.58 3.97 -19.43
C ASP A 125 -16.09 3.72 -19.58
N MET A 126 -16.85 4.81 -19.75
CA MET A 126 -18.31 4.89 -19.74
C MET A 126 -18.99 4.24 -20.95
N ASP A 127 -18.36 3.28 -21.62
CA ASP A 127 -18.99 2.54 -22.72
C ASP A 127 -20.14 1.71 -22.13
N PRO A 128 -21.42 2.11 -22.35
CA PRO A 128 -22.56 1.49 -21.68
C PRO A 128 -22.81 0.04 -22.12
N GLY A 129 -22.14 -0.41 -23.19
CA GLY A 129 -22.17 -1.79 -23.69
C GLY A 129 -20.95 -2.63 -23.33
N ARG A 130 -19.93 -2.10 -22.65
CA ARG A 130 -18.74 -2.88 -22.30
C ARG A 130 -19.00 -3.74 -21.07
N ARG A 131 -18.83 -5.05 -21.26
CA ARG A 131 -19.00 -6.10 -20.24
C ARG A 131 -18.30 -5.75 -18.92
N GLU A 132 -19.01 -6.05 -17.82
CA GLU A 132 -18.40 -6.21 -16.50
C GLU A 132 -17.18 -7.13 -16.61
N TYR A 133 -16.07 -6.73 -16.01
CA TYR A 133 -14.86 -7.56 -16.03
C TYR A 133 -15.11 -8.88 -15.28
N SER A 134 -14.47 -9.95 -15.74
CA SER A 134 -14.72 -11.29 -15.20
C SER A 134 -14.50 -11.34 -13.68
N ARG A 135 -15.34 -12.11 -12.98
CA ARG A 135 -15.20 -12.34 -11.54
C ARG A 135 -13.78 -12.82 -11.20
N THR A 136 -13.20 -13.67 -12.05
CA THR A 136 -11.83 -14.17 -11.94
C THR A 136 -10.80 -13.03 -11.93
N LEU A 137 -10.92 -12.05 -12.83
CA LEU A 137 -10.02 -10.91 -12.84
C LEU A 137 -10.16 -10.07 -11.56
N LYS A 138 -11.37 -9.90 -11.04
CA LYS A 138 -11.60 -9.21 -9.75
C LYS A 138 -10.85 -9.88 -8.60
N TYR A 139 -11.01 -11.19 -8.45
CA TYR A 139 -10.33 -11.94 -7.40
C TYR A 139 -8.81 -11.94 -7.60
N CYS A 140 -8.34 -12.06 -8.84
CA CYS A 140 -6.92 -11.97 -9.17
C CYS A 140 -6.33 -10.62 -8.71
N LEU A 141 -6.98 -9.50 -9.05
CA LEU A 141 -6.54 -8.15 -8.66
C LEU A 141 -6.49 -7.94 -7.13
N ILE A 142 -7.38 -8.59 -6.39
CA ILE A 142 -7.43 -8.51 -4.92
C ILE A 142 -6.38 -9.43 -4.27
N LEU A 143 -6.17 -10.64 -4.79
CA LEU A 143 -5.27 -11.63 -4.19
C LEU A 143 -3.80 -11.41 -4.55
N LEU A 144 -3.53 -10.88 -5.76
CA LEU A 144 -2.18 -10.72 -6.29
C LEU A 144 -1.21 -9.97 -5.35
N PRO A 145 -1.58 -8.84 -4.69
CA PRO A 145 -0.69 -8.14 -3.77
C PRO A 145 -0.21 -9.01 -2.60
N TYR A 146 -1.09 -9.85 -2.06
CA TYR A 146 -0.78 -10.73 -0.92
C TYR A 146 0.07 -11.93 -1.34
N VAL A 147 -0.19 -12.49 -2.54
CA VAL A 147 0.66 -13.55 -3.10
C VAL A 147 2.09 -13.04 -3.27
N VAL A 148 2.25 -11.84 -3.86
CA VAL A 148 3.57 -11.22 -4.04
C VAL A 148 4.23 -10.91 -2.70
N PHE A 149 3.47 -10.44 -1.71
CA PHE A 149 3.97 -10.26 -0.35
C PHE A 149 4.57 -11.56 0.23
N ILE A 150 3.83 -12.67 0.17
CA ILE A 150 4.27 -13.96 0.71
C ILE A 150 5.53 -14.46 -0.01
N VAL A 151 5.55 -14.42 -1.34
CA VAL A 151 6.71 -14.87 -2.13
C VAL A 151 7.97 -14.07 -1.76
N TYR A 152 7.88 -12.74 -1.70
CA TYR A 152 9.00 -11.90 -1.33
C TYR A 152 9.40 -12.05 0.15
N ALA A 153 8.43 -12.27 1.03
CA ALA A 153 8.69 -12.51 2.44
C ALA A 153 9.49 -13.79 2.66
N VAL A 154 9.08 -14.89 2.02
CA VAL A 154 9.78 -16.18 2.06
C VAL A 154 11.18 -16.06 1.48
N ALA A 155 11.31 -15.44 0.29
CA ALA A 155 12.62 -15.23 -0.33
C ALA A 155 13.55 -14.41 0.57
N THR A 156 13.05 -13.32 1.16
CA THR A 156 13.83 -12.47 2.07
C THR A 156 14.20 -13.22 3.35
N ALA A 157 13.29 -14.03 3.90
CA ALA A 157 13.55 -14.85 5.09
C ALA A 157 14.68 -15.86 4.84
N ILE A 158 14.63 -16.60 3.73
CA ILE A 158 15.67 -17.56 3.34
C ILE A 158 17.02 -16.86 3.19
N LEU A 159 17.07 -15.77 2.42
CA LEU A 159 18.30 -15.01 2.19
C LEU A 159 18.89 -14.42 3.48
N SER A 160 18.02 -13.97 4.38
CA SER A 160 18.40 -13.40 5.68
C SER A 160 18.89 -14.46 6.65
N ALA A 161 18.30 -15.67 6.62
CA ALA A 161 18.70 -16.81 7.43
C ALA A 161 20.04 -17.40 6.97
N MET A 162 20.32 -17.42 5.65
CA MET A 162 21.60 -17.88 5.11
C MET A 162 22.75 -16.90 5.39
N HIS A 163 22.45 -15.61 5.57
CA HIS A 163 23.46 -14.57 5.83
C HIS A 163 23.08 -13.65 6.99
N PRO A 164 23.00 -14.18 8.23
CA PRO A 164 22.54 -13.42 9.39
C PRO A 164 23.45 -12.22 9.70
N LYS A 165 24.74 -12.30 9.34
CA LYS A 165 25.70 -11.19 9.48
C LYS A 165 25.39 -9.99 8.57
N LYS A 166 24.64 -10.19 7.48
CA LYS A 166 24.23 -9.11 6.56
C LYS A 166 22.95 -8.42 7.00
N VAL A 167 22.20 -8.98 7.96
CA VAL A 167 21.00 -8.33 8.49
C VAL A 167 21.42 -7.46 9.65
N THR A 168 21.31 -6.14 9.48
CA THR A 168 21.70 -5.18 10.52
C THR A 168 20.75 -3.99 10.58
N ARG A 169 20.58 -3.45 11.78
CA ARG A 169 19.90 -2.19 12.04
C ARG A 169 20.80 -0.97 11.79
N GLN A 170 22.12 -1.15 11.70
CA GLN A 170 23.08 -0.03 11.76
C GLN A 170 22.93 0.98 10.61
N ARG A 171 22.49 0.54 9.41
CA ARG A 171 22.30 1.42 8.25
C ARG A 171 20.96 2.15 8.25
N ARG A 172 19.93 1.55 8.85
CA ARG A 172 18.58 2.12 9.00
C ARG A 172 18.20 2.03 10.47
N TYR A 173 18.45 3.11 11.22
CA TYR A 173 18.26 3.16 12.67
C TYR A 173 16.85 2.75 13.16
N LEU A 174 15.86 2.72 12.27
CA LEU A 174 14.44 2.51 12.56
C LEU A 174 14.01 1.03 12.49
N TYR A 175 14.60 0.22 11.62
CA TYR A 175 14.23 -1.18 11.42
C TYR A 175 15.35 -1.99 10.79
N CYS A 176 15.27 -3.31 10.96
CA CYS A 176 16.21 -4.24 10.36
C CYS A 176 16.03 -4.34 8.84
N MET A 177 17.14 -4.24 8.11
CA MET A 177 17.19 -4.46 6.68
C MET A 177 18.38 -5.33 6.32
N LEU A 178 18.19 -6.18 5.31
CA LEU A 178 19.27 -6.91 4.68
C LEU A 178 20.23 -5.94 3.98
N GLN A 179 21.46 -5.85 4.47
CA GLN A 179 22.51 -5.03 3.88
C GLN A 179 22.87 -5.57 2.51
N GLN A 180 22.40 -4.89 1.47
CA GLN A 180 22.94 -5.06 0.13
C GLN A 180 24.34 -4.48 0.09
N SER A 181 25.33 -5.36 0.27
CA SER A 181 26.73 -5.07 -0.01
C SER A 181 26.81 -4.61 -1.47
N HIS A 182 27.12 -3.33 -1.65
CA HIS A 182 27.06 -2.57 -2.90
C HIS A 182 27.41 -3.39 -4.14
N LEU A 183 26.40 -3.62 -5.00
CA LEU A 183 26.60 -4.10 -6.36
C LEU A 183 27.09 -3.00 -7.33
N TYR A 184 27.24 -1.76 -6.86
CA TYR A 184 27.70 -0.60 -7.64
C TYR A 184 29.20 -0.31 -7.50
N GLY A 185 29.99 -1.29 -7.04
CA GLY A 185 31.45 -1.21 -6.99
C GLY A 185 32.17 -1.26 -8.34
N GLY A 186 31.46 -1.28 -9.47
CA GLY A 186 32.10 -1.25 -10.78
C GLY A 186 31.13 -1.25 -11.96
N PHE A 187 30.46 -0.12 -12.21
CA PHE A 187 29.87 0.11 -13.55
C PHE A 187 30.97 0.24 -14.64
N ASN A 188 32.25 0.28 -14.23
CA ASN A 188 33.42 0.32 -15.09
C ASN A 188 34.16 -1.04 -15.18
N ALA A 189 33.62 -2.13 -14.62
CA ALA A 189 34.23 -3.46 -14.70
C ALA A 189 33.45 -4.32 -15.71
N THR A 190 33.95 -4.33 -16.94
CA THR A 190 33.86 -5.35 -18.00
C THR A 190 32.59 -6.23 -18.09
N PRO A 191 31.86 -6.20 -19.22
CA PRO A 191 30.59 -6.92 -19.42
C PRO A 191 30.69 -8.45 -19.61
N ILE A 192 31.82 -9.10 -19.28
CA ILE A 192 32.09 -10.49 -19.71
C ILE A 192 32.77 -11.31 -18.61
N THR A 193 32.11 -11.51 -17.47
CA THR A 193 32.37 -12.71 -16.66
C THR A 193 31.05 -13.35 -16.27
N LEU A 194 30.56 -14.15 -17.22
CA LEU A 194 29.41 -15.04 -17.18
C LEU A 194 29.71 -16.29 -16.32
N PHE A 195 29.93 -16.16 -15.01
CA PHE A 195 29.80 -17.30 -14.07
C PHE A 195 29.41 -16.74 -12.69
N ALA A 196 28.15 -16.87 -12.26
CA ALA A 196 27.63 -18.05 -11.57
C ALA A 196 28.49 -18.36 -10.34
N ASP A 197 28.17 -17.85 -9.15
CA ASP A 197 27.18 -18.51 -8.31
C ASP A 197 26.69 -17.53 -7.23
N TYR A 198 25.41 -17.60 -6.88
CA TYR A 198 24.81 -17.01 -5.68
C TYR A 198 24.64 -15.47 -5.56
N ARG A 199 25.41 -14.63 -6.28
CA ARG A 199 25.24 -13.15 -6.24
C ARG A 199 24.05 -12.64 -7.06
N ASP A 200 23.50 -13.42 -7.99
CA ASP A 200 22.43 -13.01 -8.89
C ASP A 200 21.03 -12.96 -8.27
N SER A 201 20.78 -13.72 -7.19
CA SER A 201 19.43 -13.80 -6.59
C SER A 201 18.98 -12.48 -5.95
N GLN A 202 19.88 -11.72 -5.30
CA GLN A 202 19.49 -10.47 -4.64
C GLN A 202 19.31 -9.30 -5.61
N ASN A 203 20.01 -9.32 -6.75
CA ASN A 203 19.84 -8.32 -7.80
C ASN A 203 18.49 -8.47 -8.47
N SER A 204 18.01 -9.71 -8.65
CA SER A 204 16.70 -9.97 -9.25
C SER A 204 15.57 -9.30 -8.47
N ILE A 205 15.62 -9.31 -7.13
CA ILE A 205 14.58 -8.71 -6.28
C ILE A 205 14.55 -7.18 -6.43
N VAL A 206 15.71 -6.53 -6.44
CA VAL A 206 15.81 -5.08 -6.60
C VAL A 206 15.39 -4.66 -7.99
N ILE A 207 15.90 -5.34 -9.02
CA ILE A 207 15.58 -5.07 -10.42
C ILE A 207 14.07 -5.28 -10.63
N LEU A 208 13.50 -6.39 -10.15
CA LEU A 208 12.07 -6.66 -10.24
C LEU A 208 11.26 -5.58 -9.51
N THR A 209 11.71 -5.14 -8.34
CA THR A 209 11.05 -4.04 -7.61
C THR A 209 11.11 -2.73 -8.40
N ILE A 210 12.26 -2.38 -9.00
CA ILE A 210 12.41 -1.20 -9.83
C ILE A 210 11.50 -1.27 -11.06
N VAL A 211 11.47 -2.42 -11.74
CA VAL A 211 10.62 -2.65 -12.92
C VAL A 211 9.15 -2.53 -12.54
N VAL A 212 8.71 -3.19 -11.46
CA VAL A 212 7.32 -3.09 -10.96
C VAL A 212 6.97 -1.65 -10.62
N CYS A 213 7.85 -0.94 -9.89
CA CYS A 213 7.64 0.48 -9.57
C CYS A 213 7.56 1.35 -10.83
N ALA A 214 8.43 1.14 -11.82
CA ALA A 214 8.43 1.89 -13.08
C ALA A 214 7.14 1.65 -13.88
N VAL A 215 6.70 0.39 -13.97
CA VAL A 215 5.42 0.03 -14.62
C VAL A 215 4.25 0.69 -13.90
N VAL A 216 4.23 0.66 -12.56
CA VAL A 216 3.16 1.30 -11.77
C VAL A 216 3.16 2.82 -11.96
N ILE A 217 4.32 3.47 -11.96
CA ILE A 217 4.44 4.91 -12.23
C ILE A 217 3.96 5.23 -13.64
N GLY A 218 4.36 4.46 -14.65
CA GLY A 218 3.94 4.64 -16.04
C GLY A 218 2.43 4.49 -16.23
N LEU A 219 1.85 3.43 -15.66
CA LEU A 219 0.40 3.19 -15.71
C LEU A 219 -0.39 4.27 -14.95
N ALA A 220 0.14 4.74 -13.82
CA ALA A 220 -0.49 5.81 -13.06
C ALA A 220 -0.42 7.16 -13.79
N ALA A 221 0.70 7.49 -14.43
CA ALA A 221 0.84 8.67 -15.27
C ALA A 221 -0.14 8.62 -16.45
N HIS A 222 -0.24 7.46 -17.12
CA HIS A 222 -1.18 7.24 -18.22
C HIS A 222 -2.64 7.40 -17.76
N LEU A 223 -3.00 6.82 -16.61
CA LEU A 223 -4.32 6.99 -16.02
C LEU A 223 -4.59 8.46 -15.68
N GLY A 224 -3.64 9.13 -15.04
CA GLY A 224 -3.77 10.53 -14.66
C GLY A 224 -4.02 11.43 -15.87
N TYR A 225 -3.32 11.16 -16.98
CA TYR A 225 -3.56 11.82 -18.26
C TYR A 225 -4.98 11.57 -18.79
N LYS A 226 -5.45 10.31 -18.78
CA LYS A 226 -6.82 9.96 -19.20
C LYS A 226 -7.89 10.60 -18.31
N LEU A 227 -7.69 10.60 -16.99
CA LEU A 227 -8.55 11.26 -16.00
C LEU A 227 -8.64 12.77 -16.25
N TYR A 228 -7.48 13.41 -16.41
CA TYR A 228 -7.40 14.83 -16.70
C TYR A 228 -8.10 15.20 -18.01
N SER A 229 -7.87 14.40 -19.05
CA SER A 229 -8.49 14.56 -20.36
C SER A 229 -10.01 14.41 -20.27
N SER A 230 -10.50 13.32 -19.67
CA SER A 230 -11.93 13.06 -19.46
C SER A 230 -12.59 14.19 -18.65
N TRP A 231 -11.98 14.61 -17.54
CA TRP A 231 -12.47 15.73 -16.75
C TRP A 231 -12.57 17.03 -17.53
N ARG A 232 -11.59 17.33 -18.41
CA ARG A 232 -11.62 18.50 -19.29
C ARG A 232 -12.77 18.42 -20.29
N TYR A 233 -13.04 17.24 -20.87
CA TYR A 233 -14.17 17.04 -21.77
C TYR A 233 -15.51 17.16 -21.04
N LEU A 234 -15.64 16.57 -19.86
CA LEU A 234 -16.84 16.65 -19.01
C LEU A 234 -17.16 18.10 -18.63
N ARG A 235 -16.15 18.89 -18.24
CA ARG A 235 -16.33 20.32 -17.95
C ARG A 235 -16.88 21.08 -19.16
N ARG A 236 -16.41 20.77 -20.37
CA ARG A 236 -16.89 21.41 -21.59
C ARG A 236 -18.29 20.97 -21.98
N ALA A 237 -18.64 19.71 -21.74
CA ALA A 237 -19.93 19.14 -22.14
C ALA A 237 -21.09 19.48 -21.18
N GLY A 238 -20.82 20.15 -20.05
CA GLY A 238 -21.86 20.48 -19.05
C GLY A 238 -22.57 19.27 -18.42
N ARG A 239 -22.12 18.03 -18.70
CA ARG A 239 -22.78 16.83 -18.18
C ARG A 239 -22.47 16.68 -16.70
N LYS A 240 -23.52 16.42 -15.92
CA LYS A 240 -23.44 15.89 -14.55
C LYS A 240 -22.93 14.45 -14.61
N ALA A 241 -21.65 14.26 -14.93
CA ALA A 241 -21.00 12.96 -14.80
C ALA A 241 -21.07 12.48 -13.34
N ASN A 242 -20.81 11.19 -13.09
CA ASN A 242 -20.72 10.63 -11.75
C ASN A 242 -19.68 11.41 -10.90
N ILE A 243 -20.14 12.45 -10.20
CA ILE A 243 -19.34 13.37 -9.40
C ILE A 243 -18.50 12.61 -8.37
N VAL A 244 -19.00 11.46 -7.91
CA VAL A 244 -18.36 10.58 -6.93
C VAL A 244 -17.05 9.99 -7.48
N ASN A 245 -17.05 9.46 -8.71
CA ASN A 245 -15.86 8.81 -9.30
C ASN A 245 -14.75 9.81 -9.61
N VAL A 246 -15.12 11.03 -10.03
CA VAL A 246 -14.14 12.10 -10.30
C VAL A 246 -13.48 12.57 -9.00
N LYS A 247 -14.23 12.71 -7.90
CA LYS A 247 -13.68 13.06 -6.58
C LYS A 247 -12.71 11.99 -6.08
N LEU A 248 -13.04 10.71 -6.27
CA LEU A 248 -12.14 9.60 -5.94
C LEU A 248 -10.86 9.64 -6.78
N GLY A 249 -10.99 9.86 -8.09
CA GLY A 249 -9.85 9.99 -9.00
C GLY A 249 -8.93 11.15 -8.63
N PHE A 250 -9.47 12.29 -8.26
CA PHE A 250 -8.66 13.43 -7.82
C PHE A 250 -7.85 13.12 -6.54
N ARG A 251 -8.47 12.45 -5.56
CA ARG A 251 -7.77 12.03 -4.33
C ARG A 251 -6.66 11.03 -4.62
N LEU A 252 -6.91 10.08 -5.52
CA LEU A 252 -5.89 9.14 -6.00
C LEU A 252 -4.76 9.85 -6.74
N MET A 253 -5.03 10.90 -7.51
CA MET A 253 -3.98 11.72 -8.13
C MET A 253 -3.07 12.40 -7.09
N ILE A 254 -3.63 12.93 -6.01
CA ILE A 254 -2.82 13.49 -4.90
C ILE A 254 -1.93 12.40 -4.30
N PHE A 255 -2.49 11.21 -4.09
CA PHE A 255 -1.72 10.07 -3.60
C PHE A 255 -0.57 9.67 -4.55
N MET A 256 -0.80 9.70 -5.87
CA MET A 256 0.24 9.42 -6.85
C MET A 256 1.37 10.44 -6.82
N VAL A 257 1.05 11.72 -6.70
CA VAL A 257 2.07 12.78 -6.56
C VAL A 257 2.90 12.55 -5.30
N TYR A 258 2.26 12.14 -4.21
CA TYR A 258 2.96 11.80 -2.98
C TYR A 258 3.92 10.60 -3.15
N ILE A 259 3.49 9.53 -3.82
CA ILE A 259 4.38 8.40 -4.14
C ILE A 259 5.54 8.83 -5.04
N LEU A 260 5.29 9.70 -6.01
CA LEU A 260 6.33 10.22 -6.90
C LEU A 260 7.41 10.97 -6.11
N ILE A 261 7.03 11.78 -5.11
CA ILE A 261 7.97 12.43 -4.19
C ILE A 261 8.80 11.38 -3.43
N GLY A 262 8.17 10.32 -2.94
CA GLY A 262 8.88 9.20 -2.30
C GLY A 262 9.86 8.48 -3.22
N ALA A 263 9.50 8.31 -4.50
CA ALA A 263 10.37 7.76 -5.52
C ALA A 263 11.58 8.68 -5.80
N VAL A 264 11.37 10.00 -5.86
CA VAL A 264 12.44 10.99 -5.97
C VAL A 264 13.39 10.90 -4.77
N PHE A 265 12.88 10.79 -3.54
CA PHE A 265 13.73 10.57 -2.35
C PHE A 265 14.53 9.27 -2.46
N THR A 266 13.92 8.21 -3.01
CA THR A 266 14.60 6.93 -3.20
C THR A 266 15.76 7.06 -4.19
N VAL A 267 15.53 7.66 -5.36
CA VAL A 267 16.56 7.91 -6.37
C VAL A 267 17.66 8.83 -5.81
N TRP A 268 17.28 9.90 -5.12
CA TRP A 268 18.23 10.82 -4.51
C TRP A 268 19.13 10.14 -3.47
N SER A 269 18.56 9.24 -2.65
CA SER A 269 19.34 8.46 -1.68
C SER A 269 20.37 7.51 -2.30
N LEU A 270 20.23 7.18 -3.60
CA LEU A 270 21.23 6.40 -4.33
C LEU A 270 22.45 7.26 -4.71
N PHE A 271 22.22 8.53 -5.06
CA PHE A 271 23.29 9.44 -5.48
C PHE A 271 24.06 10.04 -4.30
N ASN A 272 23.37 10.35 -3.19
CA ASN A 272 24.00 10.99 -2.03
C ASN A 272 24.17 10.00 -0.86
N ARG A 273 25.34 9.36 -0.78
CA ARG A 273 25.66 8.36 0.25
C ARG A 273 25.65 8.91 1.68
N GLY A 274 25.86 10.22 1.84
CA GLY A 274 25.87 10.91 3.14
C GLY A 274 24.51 11.40 3.61
N LEU A 275 23.43 11.27 2.82
CA LEU A 275 22.12 11.72 3.25
C LEU A 275 21.50 10.76 4.26
N ASP A 276 21.04 11.33 5.37
CA ASP A 276 20.22 10.68 6.38
C ASP A 276 18.99 10.01 5.75
N THR A 277 19.02 8.68 5.60
CA THR A 277 17.87 7.89 5.09
C THR A 277 16.60 7.98 5.95
N SER A 278 16.73 8.55 7.16
CA SER A 278 15.64 8.79 8.10
C SER A 278 14.49 9.63 7.54
N ALA A 279 14.77 10.62 6.70
CA ALA A 279 13.73 11.48 6.12
C ALA A 279 12.79 10.70 5.19
N ARG A 280 13.38 9.84 4.34
CA ARG A 280 12.62 8.95 3.46
C ARG A 280 11.78 7.96 4.28
N ASP A 281 12.35 7.39 5.33
CA ASP A 281 11.64 6.39 6.13
C ASP A 281 10.48 7.01 6.95
N LEU A 282 10.63 8.25 7.43
CA LEU A 282 9.55 9.04 8.03
C LEU A 282 8.45 9.38 7.01
N PHE A 283 8.83 9.78 5.80
CA PHE A 283 7.89 10.03 4.71
C PHE A 283 7.06 8.79 4.42
N MET A 284 7.71 7.63 4.25
CA MET A 284 7.02 6.36 4.03
C MET A 284 6.11 5.95 5.19
N ALA A 285 6.51 6.22 6.45
CA ALA A 285 5.67 5.93 7.62
C ALA A 285 4.38 6.77 7.65
N SER A 286 4.39 7.98 7.08
CA SER A 286 3.19 8.82 7.02
C SER A 286 2.19 8.43 5.92
N LEU A 287 2.51 7.45 5.05
CA LEU A 287 1.61 6.96 4.00
C LEU A 287 0.27 6.48 4.57
N GLY A 288 0.27 5.74 5.69
CA GLY A 288 -0.97 5.25 6.29
C GLY A 288 -1.90 6.39 6.70
N ILE A 289 -1.37 7.44 7.34
CA ILE A 289 -2.14 8.63 7.73
C ILE A 289 -2.65 9.36 6.49
N LEU A 290 -1.83 9.50 5.45
CA LEU A 290 -2.24 10.13 4.20
C LEU A 290 -3.38 9.36 3.52
N VAL A 291 -3.27 8.03 3.42
CA VAL A 291 -4.33 7.17 2.85
C VAL A 291 -5.61 7.32 3.67
N PHE A 292 -5.52 7.33 4.99
CA PHE A 292 -6.68 7.60 5.84
C PHE A 292 -7.27 8.98 5.59
N ALA A 293 -6.45 10.03 5.49
CA ALA A 293 -6.94 11.38 5.22
C ALA A 293 -7.61 11.47 3.84
N LEU A 294 -7.05 10.81 2.82
CA LEU A 294 -7.60 10.84 1.47
C LEU A 294 -8.90 10.05 1.35
N PHE A 295 -9.02 8.87 1.96
CA PHE A 295 -10.21 8.04 1.82
C PHE A 295 -11.21 8.22 2.97
N GLY A 296 -10.75 8.40 4.20
CA GLY A 296 -11.57 8.67 5.39
C GLY A 296 -12.35 9.98 5.33
N THR A 297 -11.86 11.00 4.62
CA THR A 297 -12.58 12.28 4.42
C THR A 297 -13.69 12.20 3.37
N GLN A 298 -14.10 11.02 2.94
CA GLN A 298 -15.28 10.89 2.06
C GLN A 298 -16.54 11.26 2.84
N ARG A 299 -17.43 12.06 2.22
CA ARG A 299 -18.67 12.52 2.87
C ARG A 299 -19.48 11.37 3.44
N ASP A 300 -19.55 10.25 2.71
CA ASP A 300 -20.34 9.09 3.12
C ASP A 300 -19.74 8.43 4.38
N LEU A 301 -18.40 8.38 4.51
CA LEU A 301 -17.76 7.85 5.73
C LEU A 301 -17.91 8.82 6.90
N PHE A 302 -17.75 10.11 6.62
CA PHE A 302 -17.94 11.14 7.63
C PHE A 302 -19.37 11.12 8.19
N GLN A 303 -20.39 10.84 7.36
CA GLN A 303 -21.76 10.65 7.79
C GLN A 303 -21.94 9.42 8.70
N VAL A 304 -21.26 8.31 8.38
CA VAL A 304 -21.27 7.10 9.22
C VAL A 304 -20.60 7.36 10.58
N TRP A 305 -19.46 8.04 10.59
CA TRP A 305 -18.75 8.37 11.84
C TRP A 305 -19.45 9.48 12.64
N CYS A 306 -20.16 10.38 11.95
CA CYS A 306 -20.98 11.42 12.57
C CYS A 306 -22.45 10.99 12.74
N PHE A 307 -22.70 9.75 13.15
CA PHE A 307 -24.06 9.22 13.34
C PHE A 307 -24.92 10.08 14.29
N TRP A 308 -24.29 10.84 15.17
CA TRP A 308 -24.92 11.82 16.07
C TRP A 308 -25.51 13.05 15.35
N ARG A 309 -25.09 13.35 14.12
CA ARG A 309 -25.59 14.52 13.39
C ARG A 309 -26.84 14.10 12.61
N ARG A 310 -28.01 14.62 13.01
CA ARG A 310 -29.29 14.32 12.36
C ARG A 310 -29.19 14.55 10.84
N PRO A 311 -29.70 13.63 10.01
CA PRO A 311 -29.68 13.79 8.56
C PRO A 311 -30.41 15.08 8.16
N SER A 312 -29.80 15.86 7.26
CA SER A 312 -30.44 17.03 6.69
C SER A 312 -31.72 16.58 5.95
N PRO A 313 -32.89 17.22 6.20
CA PRO A 313 -34.16 16.85 5.59
C PRO A 313 -34.10 16.72 4.05
N SER A 314 -33.24 17.50 3.40
CA SER A 314 -33.05 17.53 1.95
C SER A 314 -32.58 16.21 1.31
N THR A 315 -32.07 15.25 2.07
CA THR A 315 -31.70 13.92 1.50
C THR A 315 -32.88 12.94 1.49
N LEU A 316 -33.91 13.17 2.30
CA LEU A 316 -35.11 12.32 2.34
C LEU A 316 -36.03 12.60 1.16
N GLU A 317 -36.11 13.84 0.67
CA GLU A 317 -36.89 14.19 -0.52
C GLU A 317 -36.34 13.51 -1.79
N GLU A 318 -35.03 13.50 -2.00
CA GLU A 318 -34.41 12.86 -3.18
C GLU A 318 -34.55 11.32 -3.17
N TYR A 319 -34.66 10.70 -1.99
CA TYR A 319 -34.92 9.26 -1.88
C TYR A 319 -36.42 8.93 -2.04
N SER A 320 -37.30 9.83 -1.60
CA SER A 320 -38.75 9.69 -1.76
C SER A 320 -39.19 9.85 -3.21
N GLU A 321 -38.57 10.75 -3.97
CA GLU A 321 -38.88 10.96 -5.40
C GLU A 321 -38.42 9.79 -6.31
N ARG A 322 -37.45 8.99 -5.87
CA ARG A 322 -36.95 7.83 -6.62
C ARG A 322 -37.61 6.50 -6.23
N SER A 323 -38.50 6.49 -5.24
CA SER A 323 -39.34 5.32 -5.02
C SER A 323 -40.36 5.27 -6.17
N PRO A 324 -40.34 4.24 -7.04
CA PRO A 324 -41.29 4.12 -8.14
C PRO A 324 -42.64 3.70 -7.55
N THR A 325 -43.32 4.60 -6.85
CA THR A 325 -44.77 4.56 -6.70
C THR A 325 -45.37 4.96 -8.04
N GLY A 326 -45.22 4.05 -8.99
CA GLY A 326 -45.76 4.10 -10.32
C GLY A 326 -46.13 2.68 -10.74
N SER A 327 -46.82 1.95 -9.85
CA SER A 327 -47.81 1.01 -10.36
C SER A 327 -49.05 1.85 -10.72
N PRO A 328 -49.37 2.04 -12.00
CA PRO A 328 -50.70 2.45 -12.38
C PRO A 328 -51.63 1.27 -12.08
N SER A 329 -52.12 1.21 -10.85
CA SER A 329 -53.38 0.54 -10.55
C SER A 329 -54.50 1.47 -11.05
N GLU A 330 -54.69 1.52 -12.37
CA GLU A 330 -55.93 2.03 -12.94
C GLU A 330 -56.47 1.06 -13.99
N LYS A 331 -57.58 0.43 -13.59
CA LYS A 331 -58.72 -0.03 -14.41
C LYS A 331 -58.54 -1.31 -15.23
N TYR A 332 -58.84 -2.41 -14.56
CA TYR A 332 -59.83 -3.36 -15.06
C TYR A 332 -61.11 -2.61 -15.46
N VAL A 333 -61.26 -2.30 -16.74
CA VAL A 333 -62.56 -2.15 -17.41
C VAL A 333 -62.49 -3.07 -18.62
N GLY A 334 -63.34 -4.09 -18.61
CA GLY A 334 -63.35 -5.12 -19.65
C GLY A 334 -63.64 -4.55 -21.03
N SER A 335 -63.00 -5.16 -22.03
CA SER A 335 -63.63 -5.34 -23.32
C SER A 335 -63.04 -6.58 -23.98
N ALA A 336 -63.93 -7.46 -24.40
CA ALA A 336 -63.66 -8.69 -25.09
C ALA A 336 -63.19 -8.45 -26.53
N HIS A 337 -62.16 -9.18 -26.97
CA HIS A 337 -61.96 -9.70 -28.33
C HIS A 337 -60.61 -10.48 -28.32
N SER A 338 -60.60 -11.82 -28.42
CA SER A 338 -60.46 -12.58 -29.68
C SER A 338 -59.35 -11.99 -30.57
N SER A 339 -58.26 -12.64 -30.95
CA SER A 339 -58.02 -14.06 -31.20
C SER A 339 -56.54 -14.25 -31.60
N GLU A 340 -55.95 -15.38 -31.20
CA GLU A 340 -55.25 -16.30 -32.12
C GLU A 340 -53.94 -15.85 -32.79
N TRP A 341 -52.80 -16.25 -32.20
CA TRP A 341 -51.76 -16.99 -32.93
C TRP A 341 -50.83 -17.74 -31.97
N GLU A 342 -51.01 -19.07 -31.92
CA GLU A 342 -49.96 -20.05 -31.67
C GLU A 342 -48.82 -19.81 -32.69
N THR A 343 -47.53 -19.91 -32.38
CA THR A 343 -46.81 -21.19 -32.31
C THR A 343 -45.30 -20.95 -32.07
N VAL A 344 -44.71 -21.74 -31.17
CA VAL A 344 -43.50 -22.56 -31.35
C VAL A 344 -42.26 -21.94 -32.03
N ASN A 345 -41.16 -21.79 -31.28
CA ASN A 345 -39.96 -22.60 -31.59
C ASN A 345 -38.99 -22.78 -30.40
N PRO A 346 -38.62 -24.02 -30.03
CA PRO A 346 -37.68 -24.33 -28.96
C PRO A 346 -36.23 -24.38 -29.48
N TYR A 347 -35.28 -24.24 -28.56
CA TYR A 347 -33.92 -24.78 -28.57
C TYR A 347 -33.32 -25.20 -29.93
N ARG A 348 -32.43 -24.37 -30.49
CA ARG A 348 -31.44 -24.78 -31.50
C ARG A 348 -30.04 -24.64 -30.91
N PHE A 349 -29.54 -25.74 -30.34
CA PHE A 349 -28.11 -25.99 -30.17
C PHE A 349 -27.63 -26.80 -31.40
N SER A 350 -26.50 -26.42 -31.98
CA SER A 350 -25.71 -27.28 -32.84
C SER A 350 -24.25 -26.82 -32.82
N THR A 351 -23.43 -27.71 -32.24
CA THR A 351 -22.03 -28.07 -32.53
C THR A 351 -20.98 -26.99 -32.74
#